data_AF-I0HBP2-F1
#
_entry.id   AF-I0HBP2-F1
#
_cell.length_a   1.000
_cell.length_b   1.000
_cell.length_c   1.000
_cell.angle_alpha   90.00
_cell.angle_beta   90.00
_cell.angle_gamma   90.00
#
_symmetry.space_group_name_H-M   'P 1'
#
loop_
_entity.id
_entity.type
_entity.pdbx_description
1 polymer ?
#
loop_
_entity_poly.entity_id
_entity_poly.type
_entity_poly.pdbx_seq_one_letter_code
_entity_poly.pdbx_strand_id
1 'polypeptide(L)'
;MSRQQQYSDDQLGAAAAAFAAGTVTYDETARVSLPPIPETEPMVPLGVRVPPALAQRVRAAADQAGVPYSQLVREWIELGLTDMAGDLTVSVAVLRRAIAHAAQSGHAA
;
A
#
# COMPACT_ATOMS: atom_id res chain seq x y z
N MET A 1 -32.35 -15.23 3.82
CA MET A 1 -31.93 -15.65 2.47
C MET A 1 -32.46 -14.64 1.48
N SER A 2 -31.64 -13.65 1.10
CA SER A 2 -32.05 -12.59 0.18
C SER A 2 -32.00 -13.11 -1.26
N ARG A 3 -33.15 -13.14 -1.92
CA ARG A 3 -33.30 -13.47 -3.35
C ARG A 3 -32.51 -12.41 -4.14
N GLN A 4 -31.42 -12.79 -4.80
CA GLN A 4 -30.79 -11.93 -5.81
C GLN A 4 -31.81 -11.76 -6.94
N GLN A 5 -32.47 -10.60 -6.98
CA GLN A 5 -33.29 -10.22 -8.13
C GLN A 5 -32.34 -10.00 -9.30
N GLN A 6 -32.41 -10.88 -10.31
CA GLN A 6 -31.75 -10.65 -11.58
C GLN A 6 -32.58 -9.61 -12.35
N TYR A 7 -31.98 -8.46 -12.62
CA TYR A 7 -32.56 -7.44 -13.50
C TYR A 7 -32.39 -7.85 -14.96
N SER A 8 -33.36 -7.54 -15.80
CA SER A 8 -33.23 -7.75 -17.25
C SER A 8 -32.32 -6.68 -17.88
N ASP A 9 -31.75 -6.98 -19.06
CA ASP A 9 -30.93 -6.03 -19.80
C ASP A 9 -31.68 -4.73 -20.12
N ASP A 10 -32.97 -4.81 -20.43
CA ASP A 10 -33.83 -3.64 -20.66
C ASP A 10 -33.95 -2.77 -19.40
N GLN A 11 -34.09 -3.38 -18.23
CA GLN A 11 -34.14 -2.67 -16.95
C GLN A 11 -32.81 -2.00 -16.62
N LEU A 12 -31.69 -2.66 -16.91
CA LEU A 12 -30.36 -2.09 -16.75
C LEU A 12 -30.13 -0.92 -17.71
N GLY A 13 -30.56 -1.04 -18.97
CA GLY A 13 -30.47 0.02 -19.97
C GLY A 13 -31.29 1.26 -19.58
N ALA A 14 -32.53 1.06 -19.13
CA ALA A 14 -33.38 2.14 -18.65
C ALA A 14 -32.81 2.84 -17.41
N ALA A 15 -32.27 2.07 -16.46
CA ALA A 15 -31.62 2.62 -15.27
C ALA A 15 -30.37 3.44 -15.61
N ALA A 16 -29.54 2.96 -16.55
CA ALA A 16 -28.35 3.68 -17.01
C ALA A 16 -28.71 5.02 -17.68
N ALA A 17 -29.76 5.03 -18.52
CA ALA A 17 -30.25 6.25 -19.16
C ALA A 17 -30.79 7.26 -18.12
N ALA A 18 -31.56 6.81 -17.13
CA ALA A 18 -32.04 7.66 -16.05
C ALA A 18 -30.89 8.23 -15.19
N PHE A 19 -29.86 7.43 -14.90
CA PHE A 19 -28.67 7.89 -14.19
C PHE A 19 -27.93 8.96 -15.00
N ALA A 20 -27.69 8.73 -16.29
CA ALA A 20 -27.03 9.69 -17.18
C ALA A 20 -27.83 11.00 -17.33
N ALA A 21 -29.16 10.92 -17.30
CA ALA A 21 -30.06 12.08 -17.33
C ALA A 21 -30.21 12.80 -15.98
N GLY A 22 -29.63 12.26 -14.89
CA GLY A 22 -29.78 12.81 -13.54
C GLY A 22 -31.18 12.65 -12.95
N THR A 23 -32.01 11.76 -13.51
CA THR A 23 -33.39 11.53 -13.08
C THR A 23 -33.50 10.32 -12.15
N VAL A 24 -32.53 10.18 -11.24
CA VAL A 24 -32.51 9.11 -10.22
C VAL A 24 -32.83 9.68 -8.86
N THR A 25 -33.59 8.91 -8.07
CA THR A 25 -33.84 9.20 -6.66
C THR A 25 -32.99 8.25 -5.83
N TYR A 26 -32.16 8.82 -4.94
CA TYR A 26 -31.39 8.03 -3.99
C TYR A 26 -32.25 7.71 -2.77
N ASP A 27 -32.23 6.44 -2.35
CA ASP A 27 -32.82 6.03 -1.08
C ASP A 27 -31.80 6.26 0.04
N GLU A 28 -31.90 7.43 0.68
CA GLU A 28 -31.07 7.80 1.84
C GLU A 28 -31.33 6.92 3.07
N THR A 29 -32.40 6.12 3.07
CA THR A 29 -32.74 5.22 4.18
C THR A 29 -32.22 3.79 3.97
N ALA A 30 -31.72 3.49 2.78
CA ALA A 30 -31.18 2.18 2.44
C ALA A 30 -29.92 1.88 3.27
N ARG A 31 -29.98 0.85 4.11
CA ARG A 31 -28.80 0.34 4.82
C ARG A 31 -27.98 -0.54 3.88
N VAL A 32 -26.88 0.01 3.38
CA VAL A 32 -25.93 -0.74 2.55
C VAL A 32 -24.87 -1.39 3.43
N SER A 33 -24.63 -2.68 3.24
CA SER A 33 -23.46 -3.34 3.81
C SER A 33 -22.28 -3.10 2.88
N LEU A 34 -21.31 -2.31 3.33
CA LEU A 34 -20.05 -2.17 2.60
C LEU A 34 -19.23 -3.47 2.70
N PRO A 35 -18.36 -3.76 1.72
CA PRO A 35 -17.33 -4.77 1.89
C PRO A 35 -16.51 -4.51 3.16
N PRO A 36 -15.98 -5.56 3.81
CA PRO A 36 -15.10 -5.37 4.95
C PRO A 36 -13.89 -4.53 4.54
N ILE A 37 -13.44 -3.66 5.45
CA ILE A 37 -12.20 -2.91 5.26
C ILE A 37 -11.06 -3.95 5.23
N PRO A 38 -10.17 -3.91 4.23
CA PRO A 38 -9.01 -4.79 4.20
C PRO A 38 -8.17 -4.62 5.47
N GLU A 39 -7.72 -5.74 6.06
CA GLU A 39 -6.85 -5.71 7.23
C GLU A 39 -5.45 -5.17 6.92
N THR A 40 -5.03 -5.27 5.66
CA THR A 40 -3.75 -4.79 5.16
C THR A 40 -3.95 -3.82 4.00
N GLU A 41 -2.97 -2.95 3.79
CA GLU A 41 -2.96 -2.07 2.63
C GLU A 41 -3.03 -2.89 1.34
N PRO A 42 -4.03 -2.64 0.47
CA PRO A 42 -4.14 -3.34 -0.80
C PRO A 42 -2.91 -3.11 -1.68
N MET A 43 -2.23 -4.19 -2.05
CA MET A 43 -1.09 -4.12 -2.95
C MET A 43 -1.51 -4.33 -4.41
N VAL A 44 -0.89 -3.59 -5.34
CA VAL A 44 -1.08 -3.77 -6.78
C VAL A 44 0.21 -4.28 -7.44
N PRO A 45 0.13 -5.06 -8.54
CA PRO A 45 1.32 -5.49 -9.27
C PRO A 45 2.09 -4.30 -9.87
N LEU A 46 3.42 -4.30 -9.71
CA LEU A 46 4.31 -3.33 -10.32
C LEU A 46 5.30 -4.05 -11.25
N GLY A 47 5.19 -3.80 -12.56
CA GLY A 47 6.08 -4.36 -13.57
C GLY A 47 7.24 -3.41 -13.88
N VAL A 48 8.48 -3.81 -13.53
CA VAL A 48 9.70 -3.04 -13.83
C VAL A 48 10.66 -3.90 -14.63
N ARG A 49 11.16 -3.36 -15.75
CA ARG A 49 12.23 -4.01 -16.52
C ARG A 49 13.58 -3.65 -15.88
N VAL A 50 14.38 -4.67 -15.58
CA VAL A 50 15.73 -4.52 -15.02
C VAL A 50 16.71 -5.41 -15.76
N PRO A 51 18.01 -5.06 -15.80
CA PRO A 51 19.03 -5.96 -16.31
C PRO A 51 19.03 -7.31 -15.57
N PRO A 52 19.28 -8.45 -16.23
CA PRO A 52 19.25 -9.77 -15.59
C PRO A 52 20.20 -9.90 -14.40
N ALA A 53 21.40 -9.33 -14.51
CA ALA A 53 22.39 -9.31 -13.43
C ALA A 53 21.89 -8.56 -12.19
N LEU A 54 21.09 -7.49 -12.38
CA LEU A 54 20.48 -6.77 -11.26
C LEU A 54 19.42 -7.65 -10.59
N ALA A 55 18.50 -8.25 -11.36
CA ALA A 55 17.48 -9.15 -10.82
C ALA A 55 18.09 -10.31 -10.00
N GLN A 56 19.18 -10.90 -10.47
CA GLN A 56 19.88 -11.96 -9.76
C GLN A 56 20.48 -11.47 -8.43
N ARG A 57 21.10 -10.29 -8.41
CA ARG A 57 21.65 -9.68 -7.19
C ARG A 57 20.58 -9.40 -6.15
N VAL A 58 19.44 -8.87 -6.58
CA VAL A 58 18.30 -8.61 -5.67
C VAL A 58 17.77 -9.93 -5.08
N ARG A 59 17.69 -10.99 -5.88
CA ARG A 59 17.28 -12.32 -5.41
C ARG A 59 18.23 -12.88 -4.36
N ALA A 60 19.53 -12.84 -4.63
CA ALA A 60 20.54 -13.27 -3.66
C ALA A 60 20.48 -12.46 -2.36
N ALA A 61 20.23 -11.15 -2.44
CA ALA A 61 20.07 -10.30 -1.26
C ALA A 61 18.82 -10.67 -0.44
N ALA A 62 17.70 -10.99 -1.09
CA ALA A 62 16.48 -11.43 -0.42
C ALA A 62 16.68 -12.78 0.29
N ASP A 63 17.37 -13.71 -0.38
CA ASP A 63 17.71 -15.01 0.20
C ASP A 63 18.62 -14.85 1.44
N GLN A 64 19.62 -13.97 1.37
CA GLN A 64 20.50 -13.66 2.50
C GLN A 64 19.77 -12.99 3.67
N ALA A 65 18.78 -12.14 3.38
CA ALA A 65 17.96 -11.47 4.38
C ALA A 65 16.83 -12.36 4.94
N GLY A 66 16.56 -13.52 4.32
CA GLY A 66 15.49 -14.43 4.73
C GLY A 66 14.08 -13.88 4.47
N VAL A 67 13.92 -12.96 3.50
CA VAL A 67 12.64 -12.32 3.17
C VAL A 67 12.22 -12.61 1.73
N PRO A 68 10.91 -12.56 1.40
CA PRO A 68 10.45 -12.65 0.03
C PRO A 68 11.07 -11.58 -0.87
N TYR A 69 11.42 -11.95 -2.10
CA TYR A 69 11.96 -11.04 -3.11
C TYR A 69 11.13 -9.76 -3.29
N SER A 70 9.80 -9.88 -3.38
CA SER A 70 8.89 -8.75 -3.54
C SER A 70 8.83 -7.86 -2.30
N GLN A 71 9.01 -8.42 -1.11
CA GLN A 71 9.10 -7.66 0.13
C GLN A 71 10.38 -6.82 0.14
N LEU A 72 11.55 -7.41 -0.15
CA LEU A 72 12.81 -6.67 -0.19
C LEU A 72 12.78 -5.52 -1.21
N VAL A 73 12.25 -5.78 -2.41
CA VAL A 73 12.11 -4.76 -3.45
C VAL A 73 11.21 -3.61 -2.98
N ARG A 74 10.09 -3.92 -2.33
CA ARG A 74 9.18 -2.90 -1.79
C ARG A 74 9.88 -2.06 -0.72
N GLU A 75 10.54 -2.68 0.24
CA GLU A 75 11.26 -1.99 1.32
C GLU A 75 12.36 -1.07 0.76
N TRP A 76 13.08 -1.50 -0.28
CA TRP A 76 14.08 -0.64 -0.93
C TRP A 76 13.47 0.53 -1.70
N ILE A 77 12.28 0.37 -2.28
CA ILE A 77 11.55 1.47 -2.92
C ILE A 77 11.12 2.49 -1.86
N GLU A 78 10.51 2.04 -0.75
CA GLU A 78 10.10 2.89 0.38
C GLU A 78 11.29 3.65 0.98
N LEU A 79 12.41 2.96 1.16
CA LEU A 79 13.65 3.54 1.63
C LEU A 79 14.18 4.62 0.68
N GLY A 80 14.21 4.34 -0.63
CA GLY A 80 14.64 5.32 -1.64
C GLY A 80 13.75 6.56 -1.68
N LEU A 81 12.44 6.39 -1.50
CA LEU A 81 11.48 7.51 -1.44
C LEU A 81 11.66 8.35 -0.18
N THR A 82 11.91 7.71 0.97
CA THR A 82 12.22 8.38 2.24
C THR A 82 13.49 9.24 2.10
N ASP A 83 14.56 8.68 1.54
CA ASP A 83 15.81 9.40 1.30
C ASP A 83 15.60 10.62 0.37
N MET A 84 14.80 10.46 -0.69
CA MET A 84 14.43 11.56 -1.60
C MET A 84 13.61 12.67 -0.94
N ALA A 85 12.84 12.36 0.11
CA ALA A 85 12.07 13.35 0.88
C ALA A 85 12.95 14.21 1.81
N GLY A 86 14.26 13.90 1.90
CA GLY A 86 15.18 14.54 2.84
C GLY A 86 15.14 13.95 4.24
N ASP A 87 14.42 12.84 4.42
CA ASP A 87 14.43 12.07 5.67
C ASP A 87 15.68 11.18 5.68
N LEU A 88 16.61 11.48 6.58
CA LEU A 88 17.88 10.76 6.69
C LEU A 88 17.64 9.33 7.20
N THR A 89 17.97 8.34 6.35
CA THR A 89 18.01 6.96 6.82
C THR A 89 19.29 6.73 7.61
N VAL A 90 19.14 6.43 8.90
CA VAL A 90 20.28 6.13 9.80
C VAL A 90 20.20 4.70 10.33
N SER A 91 21.35 4.05 10.47
CA SER A 91 21.43 2.76 11.16
C SER A 91 20.92 2.90 12.60
N VAL A 92 20.09 1.95 13.05
CA VAL A 92 19.62 1.88 14.43
C VAL A 92 20.78 1.86 15.43
N ALA A 93 21.90 1.21 15.07
CA ALA A 93 23.09 1.18 15.93
C ALA A 93 23.75 2.57 16.05
N VAL A 94 23.80 3.33 14.96
CA VAL A 94 24.30 4.71 14.95
C VAL A 94 23.38 5.62 15.76
N LEU A 95 22.07 5.49 15.57
CA LEU A 95 21.07 6.25 16.32
C LEU A 95 21.17 5.98 17.82
N ARG A 96 21.25 4.70 18.23
CA ARG A 96 21.43 4.31 19.64
C ARG A 96 22.71 4.88 20.24
N ARG A 97 23.82 4.87 19.49
CA ARG A 97 25.09 5.46 19.93
C ARG A 97 24.98 6.97 20.10
N ALA A 98 24.33 7.67 19.17
CA ALA A 98 24.11 9.10 19.25
C ALA A 98 23.24 9.49 20.46
N ILE A 99 22.15 8.75 20.72
CA ILE A 99 21.30 8.93 21.91
C ILE A 99 22.11 8.72 23.20
N ALA A 100 22.86 7.63 23.29
CA ALA A 100 23.68 7.34 24.47
C ALA A 100 24.75 8.41 24.72
N HIS A 101 25.40 8.90 23.66
CA HIS A 101 26.36 10.01 23.76
C HIS A 101 25.69 11.29 24.25
N ALA A 102 24.56 11.69 23.65
CA ALA A 102 23.83 12.90 24.05
C ALA A 102 23.35 12.85 25.51
N ALA A 103 22.88 11.68 25.98
CA ALA A 103 22.46 11.50 27.37
C ALA A 103 23.62 11.66 28.37
N GLN A 104 24.84 11.25 28.00
CA GLN A 104 26.04 11.43 28.83
C GLN A 104 26.52 12.89 28.82
N SER A 105 26.46 13.56 27.68
CA SER A 105 26.82 14.97 27.55
C SER A 105 25.87 15.90 28.31
N GLY A 106 24.58 15.54 28.39
CA GLY A 106 23.57 16.31 29.13
C GLY A 106 23.61 16.12 30.66
N HIS A 107 24.25 15.06 31.17
CA HIS A 107 24.44 14.84 32.61
C HIS A 107 25.69 15.54 33.18
N ALA A 108 26.50 16.16 32.33
CA ALA A 108 27.74 16.85 32.69
C ALA A 108 27.59 18.39 32.72
N ALA A 109 26.36 18.91 32.69
CA ALA A 109 26.03 20.33 32.77
C ALA A 109 25.24 20.65 34.05
#